data_AF-A0A961PV48-F1
#
_entry.id   AF-A0A961PV48-F1
#
_cell.length_a   1.000
_cell.length_b   1.000
_cell.length_c   1.000
_cell.angle_alpha   90.00
_cell.angle_beta   90.00
_cell.angle_gamma   90.00
#
_symmetry.space_group_name_H-M   'P 1'
#
loop_
_entity.id
_entity.type
_entity.pdbx_description
1 polymer ?
#
loop_
_entity_poly.entity_id
_entity_poly.type
_entity_poly.pdbx_seq_one_letter_code
_entity_poly.pdbx_strand_id
1 'polypeptide(L)'
;MKILCKLGWFVSLILAGVIAYGAYVVMVPGHTAPSSDGRTAVLLAEGERDKVLGEMRVLLETVQAISENLAAGNVEAVPALARAAGMAAAAGESPAMMAKLPLEFKTLGLGTHQAFDDLADMAAMDPEPLEVLATMSQTMLNCTACHAGYRLAVEDSTQ
;
A
#
# COMPACT_ATOMS: atom_id res chain seq x y z
N MET A 1 -31.29 40.79 5.28
CA MET A 1 -30.09 40.26 5.99
C MET A 1 -30.10 38.73 6.16
N LYS A 2 -31.13 38.11 6.76
CA LYS A 2 -31.19 36.65 6.99
C LYS A 2 -31.16 35.79 5.70
N ILE A 3 -31.70 36.28 4.60
CA ILE A 3 -31.78 35.55 3.31
C ILE A 3 -30.42 35.51 2.58
N LEU A 4 -29.66 36.62 2.60
CA LEU A 4 -28.29 36.66 2.04
C LEU A 4 -27.33 35.72 2.80
N CYS A 5 -27.48 35.61 4.12
CA CYS A 5 -26.66 34.71 4.95
C CYS A 5 -26.98 33.23 4.67
N LYS A 6 -28.26 32.88 4.47
CA LYS A 6 -28.69 31.53 4.06
C LYS A 6 -28.23 31.17 2.65
N LEU A 7 -28.24 32.13 1.72
CA LEU A 7 -27.75 31.92 0.36
C LEU A 7 -26.23 31.72 0.33
N GLY A 8 -25.47 32.48 1.12
CA GLY A 8 -24.03 32.28 1.26
C GLY A 8 -23.68 30.90 1.81
N TRP A 9 -24.41 30.43 2.83
CA TRP A 9 -24.26 29.06 3.34
C TRP A 9 -24.58 27.99 2.30
N PHE A 10 -25.64 28.18 1.52
CA PHE A 10 -26.02 27.24 0.47
C PHE A 10 -24.97 27.16 -0.65
N VAL A 11 -24.43 28.31 -1.08
CA VAL A 11 -23.33 28.37 -2.06
C VAL A 11 -22.07 27.73 -1.52
N SER A 12 -21.69 27.98 -0.27
CA SER A 12 -20.53 27.35 0.36
C SER A 12 -20.70 25.83 0.51
N LEU A 13 -21.90 25.34 0.84
CA LEU A 13 -22.19 23.90 0.90
C LEU A 13 -22.10 23.24 -0.48
N ILE A 14 -22.63 23.89 -1.52
CA ILE A 14 -22.49 23.39 -2.90
C ILE A 14 -21.02 23.36 -3.29
N LEU A 15 -20.26 24.44 -3.04
CA LEU A 15 -18.85 24.51 -3.38
C LEU A 15 -18.04 23.43 -2.65
N ALA A 16 -18.29 23.24 -1.36
CA ALA A 16 -17.67 22.16 -0.58
C ALA A 16 -18.02 20.78 -1.15
N GLY A 17 -19.27 20.56 -1.56
CA GLY A 17 -19.71 19.32 -2.20
C GLY A 17 -19.01 19.05 -3.53
N VAL A 18 -18.85 20.08 -4.38
CA VAL A 18 -18.12 19.97 -5.66
C VAL A 18 -16.65 19.68 -5.42
N ILE A 19 -16.01 20.34 -4.46
CA ILE A 19 -14.60 20.08 -4.11
C ILE A 19 -14.44 18.65 -3.58
N ALA A 20 -15.32 18.20 -2.68
CA ALA A 20 -15.28 16.84 -2.13
C ALA A 20 -15.48 15.79 -3.23
N TYR A 21 -16.41 16.01 -4.16
CA TYR A 21 -16.64 15.12 -5.29
C TYR A 21 -15.44 15.09 -6.25
N GLY A 22 -14.87 16.25 -6.58
CA GLY A 22 -13.66 16.34 -7.40
C GLY A 22 -12.47 15.61 -6.76
N ALA A 23 -12.27 15.78 -5.45
CA ALA A 23 -11.25 15.05 -4.70
C ALA A 23 -11.49 13.53 -4.73
N TYR A 24 -12.74 13.08 -4.56
CA TYR A 24 -13.11 11.67 -4.64
C TYR A 24 -12.78 11.05 -6.01
N VAL A 25 -13.19 11.70 -7.09
CA VAL A 25 -13.00 11.18 -8.47
C VAL A 25 -11.53 11.12 -8.86
N VAL A 26 -10.67 11.97 -8.29
CA VAL A 26 -9.23 11.97 -8.60
C VAL A 26 -8.44 11.03 -7.67
N MET A 27 -8.67 11.10 -6.35
CA MET A 27 -7.84 10.38 -5.38
C MET A 27 -8.17 8.90 -5.23
N VAL A 28 -9.44 8.51 -5.43
CA VAL A 28 -9.86 7.10 -5.23
C VAL A 28 -9.36 6.22 -6.38
N PRO A 29 -9.63 6.56 -7.67
CA PRO A 29 -9.17 5.73 -8.78
C PRO A 29 -7.66 5.82 -9.05
N GLY A 30 -7.01 6.91 -8.62
CA GLY A 30 -5.62 7.20 -8.96
C GLY A 30 -5.39 7.40 -10.46
N HIS A 31 -4.13 7.30 -10.89
CA HIS A 31 -3.75 7.31 -12.30
C HIS A 31 -3.74 5.87 -12.83
N THR A 32 -4.88 5.46 -13.39
CA THR A 32 -5.10 4.07 -13.78
C THR A 32 -5.78 3.90 -15.14
N ALA A 33 -5.64 2.70 -15.70
CA ALA A 33 -6.33 2.24 -16.90
C ALA A 33 -6.75 0.77 -16.75
N PRO A 34 -7.78 0.29 -17.47
CA PRO A 34 -8.09 -1.14 -17.53
C PRO A 34 -6.97 -1.93 -18.20
N SER A 35 -6.67 -3.13 -17.70
CA SER A 35 -5.73 -4.09 -18.29
C SER A 35 -6.45 -5.21 -19.03
N SER A 36 -5.79 -5.81 -20.02
CA SER A 36 -6.32 -6.94 -20.81
C SER A 36 -6.55 -8.23 -20.02
N ASP A 37 -5.93 -8.36 -18.85
CA ASP A 37 -6.05 -9.52 -17.95
C ASP A 37 -7.05 -9.30 -16.80
N GLY A 38 -7.88 -8.25 -16.89
CA GLY A 38 -8.93 -7.95 -15.92
C GLY A 38 -8.47 -7.16 -14.69
N ARG A 39 -7.17 -6.84 -14.59
CA ARG A 39 -6.61 -6.02 -13.52
C ARG A 39 -6.69 -4.52 -13.81
N THR A 40 -6.50 -3.71 -12.78
CA THR A 40 -6.29 -2.27 -12.92
C THR A 40 -4.80 -1.99 -13.15
N ALA A 41 -4.46 -1.41 -14.29
CA ALA A 41 -3.10 -0.94 -14.56
C ALA A 41 -2.87 0.39 -13.85
N VAL A 42 -1.91 0.41 -12.92
CA VAL A 42 -1.42 1.64 -12.27
C VAL A 42 -0.33 2.23 -13.16
N LEU A 43 -0.58 3.44 -13.66
CA LEU A 43 0.27 4.12 -14.62
C LEU A 43 1.30 4.98 -13.87
N LEU A 44 2.56 4.59 -13.99
CA LEU A 44 3.69 5.21 -13.31
C LEU A 44 4.75 5.63 -14.33
N ALA A 45 5.56 6.62 -13.98
CA ALA A 45 6.80 6.85 -14.69
C ALA A 45 7.72 5.63 -14.51
N GLU A 46 8.65 5.41 -15.44
CA GLU A 46 9.54 4.24 -15.41
C GLU A 46 10.28 4.10 -14.08
N GLY A 47 10.88 5.18 -13.57
CA GLY A 47 11.56 5.16 -12.27
C GLY A 47 10.64 4.93 -11.07
N GLU A 48 9.40 5.43 -11.12
CA GLU A 48 8.38 5.18 -10.08
C GLU A 48 7.97 3.71 -10.07
N ARG A 49 7.75 3.12 -11.25
CA ARG A 49 7.45 1.69 -11.40
C ARG A 49 8.57 0.83 -10.83
N ASP A 50 9.82 1.14 -11.18
CA ASP A 50 10.97 0.37 -10.73
C ASP A 50 11.21 0.48 -9.22
N LYS A 51 10.94 1.65 -8.65
CA LYS A 51 10.96 1.87 -7.20
C LYS A 51 9.94 0.96 -6.49
N VAL A 52 8.69 0.94 -6.92
CA VAL A 52 7.65 0.07 -6.35
C VAL A 52 8.00 -1.42 -6.52
N LEU A 53 8.48 -1.82 -7.70
CA LEU A 53 8.93 -3.21 -7.93
C LEU A 53 10.15 -3.60 -7.07
N GLY A 54 11.04 -2.64 -6.81
CA GLY A 54 12.17 -2.83 -5.90
C GLY A 54 11.71 -3.08 -4.47
N GLU A 55 10.74 -2.30 -3.99
CA GLU A 55 10.13 -2.49 -2.68
C GLU A 55 9.42 -3.85 -2.59
N MET A 56 8.64 -4.23 -3.60
CA MET A 56 8.01 -5.57 -3.66
C MET A 56 9.03 -6.71 -3.60
N ARG A 57 10.22 -6.54 -4.20
CA ARG A 57 11.30 -7.52 -4.11
C ARG A 57 11.83 -7.64 -2.68
N VAL A 58 12.07 -6.52 -2.00
CA VAL A 58 12.51 -6.52 -0.59
C VAL A 58 11.48 -7.19 0.31
N LEU A 59 10.18 -6.91 0.13
CA LEU A 59 9.12 -7.58 0.88
C LEU A 59 9.14 -9.11 0.68
N LEU A 60 9.36 -9.57 -0.56
CA LEU A 60 9.47 -11.00 -0.87
C LEU A 60 10.72 -11.64 -0.23
N GLU A 61 11.85 -10.94 -0.27
CA GLU A 61 13.09 -11.37 0.39
C GLU A 61 12.89 -11.49 1.91
N THR A 62 12.17 -10.55 2.54
CA THR A 62 11.81 -10.65 3.96
C THR A 62 10.95 -11.88 4.26
N VAL A 63 9.93 -12.18 3.44
CA VAL A 63 9.11 -13.40 3.61
C VAL A 63 9.98 -14.66 3.51
N GLN A 64 10.91 -14.70 2.55
CA GLN A 64 11.82 -15.84 2.39
C GLN A 64 12.72 -15.98 3.62
N ALA A 65 13.35 -14.91 4.10
CA ALA A 65 14.25 -14.94 5.24
C ALA A 65 13.53 -15.35 6.54
N ILE A 66 12.31 -14.86 6.76
CA ILE A 66 11.48 -15.29 7.90
C ILE A 66 11.16 -16.79 7.78
N SER A 67 10.71 -17.24 6.59
CA SER A 67 10.39 -18.65 6.36
C SER A 67 11.58 -19.58 6.62
N GLU A 68 12.77 -19.19 6.18
CA GLU A 68 14.02 -19.92 6.42
C GLU A 68 14.34 -20.04 7.91
N ASN A 69 14.22 -18.93 8.66
CA ASN A 69 14.49 -18.92 10.09
C ASN A 69 13.45 -19.74 10.88
N LEU A 70 12.17 -19.67 10.50
CA LEU A 70 11.13 -20.51 11.11
C LEU A 70 11.38 -21.99 10.87
N ALA A 71 11.80 -22.39 9.66
CA ALA A 71 12.15 -23.76 9.35
C ALA A 71 13.37 -24.26 10.15
N ALA A 72 14.29 -23.36 10.50
CA ALA A 72 15.45 -23.64 11.35
C ALA A 72 15.15 -23.55 12.86
N GLY A 73 13.93 -23.20 13.27
CA GLY A 73 13.57 -22.97 14.67
C GLY A 73 14.15 -21.69 15.28
N ASN A 74 14.66 -20.77 14.44
CA ASN A 74 15.29 -19.53 14.86
C ASN A 74 14.29 -18.36 14.88
N VAL A 75 13.30 -18.41 15.78
CA VAL A 75 12.28 -17.35 15.91
C VAL A 75 12.90 -16.02 16.34
N GLU A 76 13.99 -16.05 17.11
CA GLU A 76 14.69 -14.85 17.62
C GLU A 76 15.19 -13.90 16.53
N ALA A 77 15.41 -14.38 15.29
CA ALA A 77 15.82 -13.55 14.16
C ALA A 77 14.64 -12.78 13.51
N VAL A 78 13.40 -13.26 13.69
CA VAL A 78 12.22 -12.73 12.99
C VAL A 78 11.93 -11.25 13.32
N PRO A 79 12.02 -10.78 14.58
CA PRO A 79 11.71 -9.37 14.89
C PRO A 79 12.51 -8.38 14.06
N ALA A 80 13.81 -8.60 13.90
CA ALA A 80 14.68 -7.71 13.13
C ALA A 80 14.36 -7.77 11.62
N LEU A 81 14.13 -8.97 11.08
CA LEU A 81 13.78 -9.18 9.67
C LEU A 81 12.45 -8.51 9.32
N ALA A 82 11.42 -8.73 10.13
CA ALA A 82 10.09 -8.16 9.93
C ALA A 82 10.13 -6.63 10.10
N ARG A 83 10.83 -6.11 11.12
CA ARG A 83 10.96 -4.66 11.33
C ARG A 83 11.58 -3.93 10.16
N ALA A 84 12.54 -4.54 9.47
CA ALA A 84 13.19 -3.96 8.30
C ALA A 84 12.22 -3.75 7.12
N ALA A 85 11.13 -4.52 7.06
CA ALA A 85 10.04 -4.37 6.09
C ALA A 85 8.86 -3.53 6.63
N GLY A 86 8.96 -3.00 7.84
CA GLY A 86 7.90 -2.25 8.52
C GLY A 86 7.62 -0.86 7.89
N MET A 87 6.82 -0.05 8.58
CA MET A 87 6.42 1.30 8.14
C MET A 87 7.60 2.23 7.87
N ALA A 88 8.73 2.01 8.55
CA ALA A 88 9.94 2.78 8.30
C ALA A 88 10.51 2.56 6.88
N ALA A 89 10.27 1.41 6.26
CA ALA A 89 10.73 1.11 4.90
C ALA A 89 9.96 1.93 3.84
N ALA A 90 8.67 2.20 4.10
CA ALA A 90 7.82 3.04 3.26
C ALA A 90 7.97 4.54 3.55
N ALA A 91 8.87 4.92 4.46
CA ALA A 91 9.08 6.32 4.79
C ALA A 91 9.82 7.05 3.66
N GLY A 92 9.39 8.27 3.35
CA GLY A 92 10.06 9.12 2.36
C GLY A 92 9.69 8.82 0.91
N GLU A 93 8.67 7.99 0.68
CA GLU A 93 8.11 7.82 -0.66
C GLU A 93 7.62 9.15 -1.25
N SER A 94 7.82 9.31 -2.56
CA SER A 94 7.52 10.56 -3.26
C SER A 94 6.03 10.92 -3.15
N PRO A 95 5.66 12.11 -2.65
CA PRO A 95 4.26 12.53 -2.63
C PRO A 95 3.61 12.57 -4.01
N ALA A 96 4.41 12.86 -5.05
CA ALA A 96 3.93 12.85 -6.44
C ALA A 96 3.59 11.43 -6.91
N MET A 97 4.44 10.45 -6.60
CA MET A 97 4.16 9.04 -6.90
C MET A 97 2.94 8.56 -6.12
N MET A 98 2.87 8.85 -4.82
CA MET A 98 1.74 8.45 -3.95
C MET A 98 0.40 9.03 -4.42
N ALA A 99 0.40 10.21 -5.04
CA ALA A 99 -0.80 10.79 -5.63
C ALA A 99 -1.32 10.01 -6.86
N LYS A 100 -0.45 9.32 -7.60
CA LYS A 100 -0.82 8.46 -8.74
C LYS A 100 -1.42 7.12 -8.29
N LEU A 101 -1.12 6.66 -7.08
CA LEU A 101 -1.57 5.35 -6.61
C LEU A 101 -3.07 5.39 -6.21
N PRO A 102 -3.87 4.39 -6.61
CA PRO A 102 -5.24 4.20 -6.14
C PRO A 102 -5.31 4.11 -4.61
N LEU A 103 -6.44 4.50 -4.02
CA LEU A 103 -6.59 4.47 -2.57
C LEU A 103 -6.40 3.06 -2.01
N GLU A 104 -7.08 2.07 -2.58
CA GLU A 104 -7.00 0.67 -2.11
C GLU A 104 -5.60 0.08 -2.31
N PHE A 105 -4.88 0.46 -3.39
CA PHE A 105 -3.48 0.08 -3.58
C PHE A 105 -2.60 0.58 -2.43
N LYS A 106 -2.75 1.85 -2.04
CA LYS A 106 -2.03 2.43 -0.90
C LYS A 106 -2.41 1.75 0.41
N THR A 107 -3.69 1.44 0.61
CA THR A 107 -4.16 0.73 1.79
C THR A 107 -3.52 -0.65 1.91
N LEU A 108 -3.44 -1.41 0.82
CA LEU A 108 -2.78 -2.72 0.79
C LEU A 108 -1.27 -2.61 1.02
N GLY A 109 -0.60 -1.64 0.38
CA GLY A 109 0.84 -1.41 0.55
C GLY A 109 1.18 -1.03 1.99
N LEU A 110 0.60 0.06 2.50
CA LEU A 110 0.83 0.53 3.87
C LEU A 110 0.37 -0.50 4.92
N GLY A 111 -0.74 -1.20 4.66
CA GLY A 111 -1.21 -2.29 5.52
C GLY A 111 -0.23 -3.46 5.57
N THR A 112 0.53 -3.72 4.49
CA THR A 112 1.59 -4.74 4.48
C THR A 112 2.76 -4.31 5.36
N HIS A 113 3.23 -3.07 5.24
CA HIS A 113 4.29 -2.54 6.09
C HIS A 113 3.90 -2.54 7.58
N GLN A 114 2.67 -2.10 7.91
CA GLN A 114 2.17 -2.18 9.28
C GLN A 114 2.10 -3.62 9.78
N ALA A 115 1.63 -4.57 8.96
CA ALA A 115 1.57 -5.97 9.36
C ALA A 115 2.97 -6.58 9.62
N PHE A 116 4.01 -6.10 8.94
CA PHE A 116 5.39 -6.47 9.27
C PHE A 116 5.88 -5.88 10.59
N ASP A 117 5.49 -4.65 10.94
CA ASP A 117 5.74 -4.10 12.28
C ASP A 117 5.02 -4.93 13.36
N ASP A 118 3.76 -5.27 13.14
CA ASP A 118 2.96 -6.09 14.07
C ASP A 118 3.56 -7.50 14.23
N LEU A 119 4.02 -8.10 13.12
CA LEU A 119 4.74 -9.38 13.13
C LEU A 119 6.05 -9.28 13.92
N ALA A 120 6.77 -8.17 13.80
CA ALA A 120 8.00 -7.94 14.55
C ALA A 120 7.74 -7.83 16.06
N ASP A 121 6.69 -7.10 16.46
CA ASP A 121 6.28 -6.95 17.85
C ASP A 121 5.82 -8.28 18.45
N MET A 122 5.02 -9.06 17.71
CA MET A 122 4.57 -10.38 18.15
C MET A 122 5.73 -11.37 18.27
N ALA A 123 6.62 -11.43 17.28
CA ALA A 123 7.78 -12.32 17.31
C ALA A 123 8.77 -12.01 18.46
N ALA A 124 8.77 -10.78 18.98
CA ALA A 124 9.57 -10.41 20.14
C ALA A 124 9.02 -10.96 21.47
N MET A 125 7.82 -11.55 21.48
CA MET A 125 7.18 -12.14 22.65
C MET A 125 7.48 -13.65 22.82
N ASP A 126 8.48 -14.16 22.10
CA ASP A 126 8.88 -15.59 22.10
C ASP A 126 7.73 -16.57 21.75
N PRO A 127 7.01 -16.37 20.63
CA PRO A 127 5.92 -17.25 20.20
C PRO A 127 6.44 -18.57 19.60
N GLU A 128 5.55 -19.56 19.48
CA GLU A 128 5.86 -20.78 18.72
C GLU A 128 6.07 -20.46 17.22
N PRO A 129 6.97 -21.16 16.50
CA PRO A 129 7.23 -20.89 15.08
C PRO A 129 5.97 -20.93 14.19
N LEU A 130 5.00 -21.79 14.52
CA LEU A 130 3.74 -21.88 13.79
C LEU A 130 2.83 -20.65 13.97
N GLU A 131 2.89 -19.97 15.11
CA GLU A 131 2.13 -18.73 15.34
C GLU A 131 2.68 -17.58 14.49
N VAL A 132 4.01 -17.51 14.37
CA VAL A 132 4.68 -16.56 13.47
C VAL A 132 4.32 -16.84 12.01
N LEU A 133 4.38 -18.10 11.59
CA LEU A 133 3.99 -18.51 10.24
C LEU A 133 2.53 -18.16 9.94
N ALA A 134 1.61 -18.39 10.89
CA ALA A 134 0.20 -18.05 10.74
C ALA A 134 0.01 -16.54 10.52
N THR A 135 0.71 -15.71 11.29
CA THR A 135 0.62 -14.24 11.15
C THR A 135 1.25 -13.74 9.85
N MET A 136 2.38 -14.32 9.44
CA MET A 136 2.98 -14.04 8.14
C MET A 136 2.03 -14.44 6.99
N SER A 137 1.34 -15.58 7.10
CA SER A 137 0.34 -16.00 6.12
C SER A 137 -0.82 -15.00 6.00
N GLN A 138 -1.25 -14.39 7.11
CA GLN A 138 -2.27 -13.34 7.08
C GLN A 138 -1.75 -12.08 6.38
N THR A 139 -0.49 -11.72 6.61
CA THR A 139 0.17 -10.59 5.91
C THR A 139 0.19 -10.81 4.39
N MET A 140 0.44 -12.03 3.94
CA MET A 140 0.46 -12.38 2.51
C MET A 140 -0.89 -12.26 1.79
N LEU A 141 -2.01 -12.15 2.52
CA LEU A 141 -3.31 -11.84 1.91
C LEU A 141 -3.30 -10.47 1.23
N ASN A 142 -2.54 -9.49 1.75
CA ASN A 142 -2.39 -8.20 1.10
C ASN A 142 -1.64 -8.33 -0.23
N CYS A 143 -0.60 -9.18 -0.29
CA CYS A 143 0.16 -9.43 -1.51
C CYS A 143 -0.73 -10.04 -2.60
N THR A 144 -1.51 -11.06 -2.25
CA THR A 144 -2.37 -11.75 -3.22
C THR A 144 -3.54 -10.87 -3.66
N ALA A 145 -4.15 -10.11 -2.75
CA ALA A 145 -5.18 -9.13 -3.10
C ALA A 145 -4.63 -8.05 -4.05
N CYS A 146 -3.45 -7.49 -3.76
CA CYS A 146 -2.83 -6.49 -4.61
C CYS A 146 -2.50 -7.05 -5.99
N HIS A 147 -1.88 -8.23 -6.07
CA HIS A 147 -1.48 -8.84 -7.34
C HIS A 147 -2.67 -9.31 -8.20
N ALA A 148 -3.79 -9.66 -7.57
CA ALA A 148 -5.04 -9.99 -8.24
C ALA A 148 -5.79 -8.75 -8.74
N GLY A 149 -5.70 -7.63 -8.02
CA GLY A 149 -6.40 -6.39 -8.38
C GLY A 149 -5.62 -5.49 -9.33
N TYR A 150 -4.29 -5.50 -9.24
CA TYR A 150 -3.43 -4.50 -9.86
C TYR A 150 -2.29 -5.09 -10.67
N ARG A 151 -1.88 -4.33 -11.66
CA ARG A 151 -0.57 -4.46 -12.31
C ARG A 151 0.07 -3.09 -12.41
N LEU A 152 1.39 -3.05 -12.44
CA LEU A 152 2.11 -1.82 -12.75
C LEU A 152 2.31 -1.72 -14.27
N ALA A 153 2.20 -0.52 -14.80
CA ALA A 153 2.45 -0.19 -16.20
C ALA A 153 3.17 1.16 -16.28
N VAL A 154 3.83 1.38 -17.41
CA VAL A 154 4.48 2.66 -17.70
C VAL A 154 3.46 3.56 -18.35
N GLU A 155 3.40 4.82 -17.93
CA GLU A 155 2.69 5.84 -18.70
C GLU A 155 3.37 5.99 -20.09
N ASP A 156 2.58 6.00 -21.17
CA ASP A 156 3.12 6.18 -22.52
C ASP A 156 3.87 7.51 -22.59
N SER A 157 5.14 7.48 -22.98
CA SER A 157 6.03 8.64 -23.03
C SER A 157 5.93 9.45 -24.33
N THR A 158 4.92 9.19 -25.18
CA THR A 158 4.72 9.94 -26.43
C THR A 158 4.13 11.33 -26.16
N GLN A 159 5.03 12.27 -25.87
CA GLN A 159 5.05 13.55 -26.60
C GLN A 159 5.72 13.36 -27.95
#